data_AF-A0A413ELT9-F1
#
_entry.id   AF-A0A413ELT9-F1
#
_cell.length_a   1.000
_cell.length_b   1.000
_cell.length_c   1.000
_cell.angle_alpha   90.00
_cell.angle_beta   90.00
_cell.angle_gamma   90.00
#
_symmetry.space_group_name_H-M   'P 1'
#
loop_
_entity.id
_entity.type
_entity.pdbx_description
1 polymer ?
#
loop_
_entity_poly.entity_id
_entity_poly.type
_entity_poly.pdbx_seq_one_letter_code
_entity_poly.pdbx_strand_id
1 'polypeptide(L)'
;MEIKSNYIPHNFRNKYLKNVGGSYSSTVLQSTVSGEAGTKVVVIDDLETSSKDKALSANMGKYLNENKQDKNEYVDTINQYLSTDSDVKFNSVAGKNGEFDNLKVKGGLDVFTITSNEVRGTNGILYVTDSAQVTGITSNENNVMVLTVSDSVFRVDDILLSQTFDSSSKKIVLKVTTVDDGTTITCNVIEALGNIETGDALVRIANTSDAARQSSILLNPYDGCIDIRTGCTSESDSTISSRIGNLDGITDTDFGELSGDGLYSNNAYLSGAIRNLSGKWELKDDGSGKLANGNISWDTNGNLNLKFGTKKVFKKFDIDDYDFSNAFKIDLSDGLNFYFTKNKDNDPRTIILPSGKELEGYEVEMDFDGNPGLITVKCDSNYVIRYNGSYVNEIRIGHYPRRLKLVARKTYQLLSQRCEWWIDNAAEFKISSDGTFAGTFRSI
;
A
#
# COMPACT_ATOMS: atom_id res chain seq x y z
N MET A 1 22.45 56.04 48.67
CA MET A 1 22.48 56.94 47.51
C MET A 1 23.66 57.87 47.72
N GLU A 2 24.76 57.64 47.03
CA GLU A 2 25.47 58.64 46.22
C GLU A 2 26.70 58.01 45.59
N ILE A 3 26.89 58.36 44.32
CA ILE A 3 27.90 57.87 43.40
C ILE A 3 28.82 59.06 43.08
N LYS A 4 30.07 58.75 42.72
CA LYS A 4 31.08 59.57 41.98
C LYS A 4 31.85 60.60 42.83
N SER A 5 33.12 60.88 42.58
CA SER A 5 33.98 60.70 41.39
C SER A 5 35.48 60.90 41.73
N ASN A 6 36.34 60.30 40.89
CA ASN A 6 37.63 60.82 40.38
C ASN A 6 38.75 61.25 41.37
N TYR A 7 39.93 60.62 41.27
CA TYR A 7 41.17 61.31 40.84
C TYR A 7 42.34 60.34 40.58
N ILE A 8 43.02 60.50 39.43
CA ILE A 8 44.38 60.01 39.12
C ILE A 8 45.29 61.27 39.17
N PRO A 9 46.55 61.23 39.66
CA PRO A 9 47.67 61.23 38.69
C PRO A 9 48.96 60.52 39.12
N HIS A 10 49.68 60.10 38.08
CA HIS A 10 51.08 59.73 37.94
C HIS A 10 52.10 60.55 38.76
N ASN A 11 53.26 59.97 39.10
CA ASN A 11 54.51 60.25 38.35
C ASN A 11 55.75 59.48 38.81
N PHE A 12 56.66 59.36 37.85
CA PHE A 12 57.86 58.55 37.71
C PHE A 12 59.10 59.01 38.51
N ARG A 13 60.18 58.20 38.33
CA ARG A 13 61.63 58.54 38.24
C ARG A 13 62.42 58.47 39.57
N ASN A 14 63.67 57.99 39.64
CA ASN A 14 64.68 57.69 38.61
C ASN A 14 65.96 57.06 39.23
N LYS A 15 66.90 56.76 38.32
CA LYS A 15 68.34 57.08 38.40
C LYS A 15 69.31 56.04 38.96
N TYR A 16 69.89 55.28 38.02
CA TYR A 16 71.33 55.14 37.80
C TYR A 16 72.26 54.98 39.03
N LEU A 17 72.80 53.77 39.17
CA LEU A 17 74.19 53.39 39.52
C LEU A 17 75.07 54.40 40.31
N LYS A 18 75.70 53.90 41.39
CA LYS A 18 77.14 54.10 41.69
C LYS A 18 77.68 53.14 42.79
N ASN A 19 78.31 52.07 42.33
CA ASN A 19 79.68 51.58 42.60
C ASN A 19 80.39 51.77 43.97
N VAL A 20 80.91 50.64 44.46
CA VAL A 20 82.18 50.29 45.19
C VAL A 20 82.51 50.87 46.59
N GLY A 21 82.62 49.93 47.55
CA GLY A 21 83.88 49.69 48.28
C GLY A 21 83.92 50.00 49.78
N GLY A 22 84.20 48.97 50.61
CA GLY A 22 84.94 49.16 51.86
C GLY A 22 84.38 48.54 53.15
N SER A 23 84.95 47.38 53.50
CA SER A 23 85.33 46.89 54.83
C SER A 23 84.29 46.30 55.82
N TYR A 24 84.69 45.13 56.32
CA TYR A 24 84.01 44.14 57.15
C TYR A 24 83.91 44.53 58.63
N SER A 25 82.86 44.06 59.31
CA SER A 25 82.94 43.68 60.73
C SER A 25 82.01 42.50 61.00
N SER A 26 82.62 41.42 61.49
CA SER A 26 82.05 40.11 61.79
C SER A 26 81.49 40.06 63.21
N THR A 27 80.26 39.56 63.37
CA THR A 27 79.87 38.84 64.58
C THR A 27 79.15 37.57 64.17
N VAL A 28 79.89 36.47 64.30
CA VAL A 28 79.45 35.10 64.08
C VAL A 28 78.64 34.65 65.31
N LEU A 29 77.42 34.17 65.07
CA LEU A 29 76.75 33.23 65.98
C LEU A 29 76.91 31.84 65.37
N GLN A 30 77.80 31.08 65.98
CA GLN A 30 78.24 29.75 65.60
C GLN A 30 77.22 28.72 66.11
N SER A 31 76.68 27.87 65.22
CA SER A 31 75.95 26.66 65.61
C SER A 31 76.96 25.55 65.90
N THR A 32 76.94 25.07 67.13
CA THR A 32 77.79 23.97 67.61
C THR A 32 77.40 22.66 66.93
N VAL A 33 78.27 22.15 66.06
CA VAL A 33 78.24 20.75 65.60
C VAL A 33 79.24 19.98 66.46
N SER A 34 78.73 19.17 67.38
CA SER A 34 79.52 18.24 68.18
C SER A 34 79.90 17.02 67.35
N GLY A 35 81.13 16.98 66.85
CA GLY A 35 81.75 15.78 66.30
C GLY A 35 83.03 15.47 67.07
N GLU A 36 83.07 14.32 67.74
CA GLU A 36 84.29 13.77 68.33
C GLU A 36 85.35 13.54 67.26
N ALA A 37 86.61 13.77 67.63
CA ALA A 37 87.75 13.73 66.73
C ALA A 37 87.94 12.32 66.13
N GLY A 38 87.71 12.17 64.83
CA GLY A 38 88.06 10.95 64.08
C GLY A 38 87.11 10.55 62.95
N THR A 39 85.92 11.13 62.83
CA THR A 39 84.93 10.73 61.82
C THR A 39 84.92 11.64 60.59
N LYS A 40 85.36 11.08 59.45
CA LYS A 40 85.22 11.66 58.10
C LYS A 40 83.75 11.99 57.79
N VAL A 41 83.50 13.15 57.20
CA VAL A 41 82.22 13.46 56.55
C VAL A 41 82.05 12.52 55.36
N VAL A 42 81.03 11.66 55.39
CA VAL A 42 80.68 10.77 54.29
C VAL A 42 79.77 11.53 53.33
N VAL A 43 80.23 11.75 52.10
CA VAL A 43 79.35 12.17 51.00
C VAL A 43 78.44 10.98 50.68
N ILE A 44 77.12 11.16 50.81
CA ILE A 44 76.13 10.07 50.74
C ILE A 44 75.77 9.69 49.30
N ASP A 45 76.18 10.47 48.30
CA ASP A 45 75.93 10.17 46.90
C ASP A 45 77.04 10.77 46.03
N ASP A 46 77.74 9.92 45.28
CA ASP A 46 78.74 10.33 44.28
C ASP A 46 78.18 10.32 42.85
N LEU A 47 76.87 10.05 42.68
CA LEU A 47 76.17 9.92 41.41
C LEU A 47 76.74 8.84 40.46
N GLU A 48 77.68 8.00 40.92
CA GLU A 48 78.27 6.91 40.13
C GLU A 48 78.02 5.52 40.74
N THR A 49 77.37 5.44 41.90
CA THR A 49 77.13 4.17 42.59
C THR A 49 76.08 3.27 41.93
N SER A 50 76.41 1.98 41.76
CA SER A 50 75.53 0.91 41.27
C SER A 50 74.95 0.03 42.38
N SER A 51 75.10 0.45 43.64
CA SER A 51 74.63 -0.28 44.83
C SER A 51 73.11 -0.18 45.00
N LYS A 52 72.42 -1.33 45.06
CA LYS A 52 70.95 -1.44 45.14
C LYS A 52 70.35 -0.89 46.44
N ASP A 53 71.13 -0.84 47.51
CA ASP A 53 70.63 -0.50 48.86
C ASP A 53 71.02 0.91 49.35
N LYS A 54 71.62 1.76 48.50
CA LYS A 54 72.22 3.04 48.94
C LYS A 54 71.91 4.28 48.11
N ALA A 55 71.06 4.23 47.10
CA ALA A 55 70.81 5.40 46.25
C ALA A 55 69.33 5.75 46.13
N LEU A 56 69.02 7.05 46.24
CA LEU A 56 67.73 7.64 45.83
C LEU A 56 67.39 7.32 44.35
N SER A 57 68.38 6.89 43.56
CA SER A 57 68.24 6.43 42.17
C SER A 57 67.37 5.17 42.03
N ALA A 58 67.31 4.29 43.04
CA ALA A 58 66.44 3.11 43.01
C ALA A 58 64.95 3.49 43.15
N ASN A 59 64.63 4.52 43.95
CA ASN A 59 63.26 5.02 44.08
C ASN A 59 62.83 5.87 42.88
N MET A 60 63.72 6.67 42.28
CA MET A 60 63.39 7.39 41.04
C MET A 60 63.27 6.47 39.82
N GLY A 61 64.04 5.38 39.77
CA GLY A 61 63.87 4.33 38.76
C GLY A 61 62.55 3.58 38.88
N LYS A 62 62.07 3.35 40.12
CA LYS A 62 60.74 2.78 40.38
C LYS A 62 59.63 3.73 39.94
N TYR A 63 59.72 5.02 40.26
CA TYR A 63 58.78 6.04 39.78
C TYR A 63 58.75 6.17 38.24
N LEU A 64 59.90 6.01 37.57
CA LEU A 64 59.98 6.02 36.10
C LEU A 64 59.48 4.72 35.46
N ASN A 65 59.55 3.59 36.17
CA ASN A 65 59.02 2.31 35.69
C ASN A 65 57.51 2.16 35.99
N GLU A 66 57.01 2.80 37.04
CA GLU A 66 55.57 2.95 37.34
C GLU A 66 54.91 4.00 36.42
N ASN A 67 55.66 5.01 35.96
CA ASN A 67 55.22 5.97 34.93
C ASN A 67 55.60 5.55 33.50
N LYS A 68 56.08 4.32 33.27
CA LYS A 68 55.91 3.73 31.95
C LYS A 68 54.42 3.48 31.80
N GLN A 69 53.71 4.50 31.31
CA GLN A 69 52.34 4.37 30.84
C GLN A 69 52.25 3.07 30.05
N ASP A 70 51.46 2.14 30.57
CA ASP A 70 51.12 0.93 29.85
C ASP A 70 50.57 1.35 28.50
N LYS A 71 51.31 1.04 27.43
CA LYS A 71 50.92 1.31 26.03
C LYS A 71 49.57 0.69 25.62
N ASN A 72 48.91 -0.03 26.54
CA ASN A 72 47.74 -0.85 26.32
C ASN A 72 46.59 -0.57 27.29
N GLU A 73 46.65 0.46 28.15
CA GLU A 73 45.42 0.91 28.83
C GLU A 73 44.64 1.82 27.88
N TYR A 74 43.85 1.12 27.07
CA TYR A 74 42.87 1.60 26.12
C TYR A 74 42.02 2.71 26.75
N VAL A 75 42.36 3.97 26.47
CA VAL A 75 41.50 5.13 26.72
C VAL A 75 40.35 5.01 25.72
N ASP A 76 39.38 4.17 26.05
CA ASP A 76 38.20 3.90 25.21
C ASP A 76 37.31 5.14 25.04
N THR A 77 37.60 6.20 25.81
CA THR A 77 36.95 7.51 25.71
C THR A 77 37.96 8.62 25.93
N ILE A 78 38.38 9.31 24.86
CA ILE A 78 39.05 10.61 24.99
C ILE A 78 37.98 11.63 25.40
N ASN A 79 37.77 11.79 26.71
CA ASN A 79 36.89 12.82 27.29
C ASN A 79 37.58 14.20 27.38
N GLN A 80 38.40 14.55 26.38
CA GLN A 80 39.11 15.82 26.33
C GLN A 80 38.98 16.45 24.95
N TYR A 81 38.83 17.77 24.89
CA TYR A 81 38.84 18.51 23.62
C TYR A 81 40.16 18.25 22.88
N LEU A 82 40.10 17.55 21.75
CA LEU A 82 41.22 17.44 20.83
C LEU A 82 41.30 18.72 20.00
N SER A 83 42.28 19.58 20.29
CA SER A 83 42.64 20.72 19.45
C SER A 83 44.08 20.53 19.00
N THR A 84 44.29 20.38 17.69
CA THR A 84 45.61 20.17 17.11
C THR A 84 45.84 21.14 15.97
N ASP A 85 47.08 21.63 15.83
CA ASP A 85 47.52 22.42 14.68
C ASP A 85 47.92 21.53 13.48
N SER A 86 47.51 20.26 13.51
CA SER A 86 47.87 19.23 12.53
C SER A 86 46.67 18.33 12.22
N ASP A 87 46.72 17.63 11.09
CA ASP A 87 45.65 16.75 10.61
C ASP A 87 45.32 15.64 11.62
N VAL A 88 44.04 15.49 11.95
CA VAL A 88 43.52 14.35 12.72
C VAL A 88 43.00 13.31 11.73
N LYS A 89 43.59 12.10 11.74
CA LYS A 89 43.16 10.98 10.89
C LYS A 89 42.41 9.94 11.72
N PHE A 90 41.13 9.75 11.41
CA PHE A 90 40.34 8.63 11.94
C PHE A 90 40.47 7.45 10.99
N ASN A 91 41.35 6.49 11.31
CA ASN A 91 41.41 5.23 10.57
C ASN A 91 40.26 4.34 11.05
N SER A 92 39.19 4.20 10.26
CA SER A 92 38.19 3.18 10.56
C SER A 92 38.78 1.80 10.24
N VAL A 93 38.64 0.87 11.18
CA VAL A 93 38.81 -0.56 10.90
C VAL A 93 37.58 -1.01 10.12
N ALA A 94 37.74 -1.95 9.17
CA ALA A 94 36.62 -2.47 8.38
C ALA A 94 35.42 -2.84 9.29
N GLY A 95 34.25 -2.26 9.00
CA GLY A 95 33.02 -2.49 9.76
C GLY A 95 32.82 -1.61 11.00
N LYS A 96 33.63 -0.56 11.23
CA LYS A 96 33.41 0.44 12.29
C LYS A 96 32.94 1.77 11.69
N ASN A 97 31.91 2.36 12.30
CA ASN A 97 31.34 3.66 11.95
C ASN A 97 31.77 4.73 12.97
N GLY A 98 31.81 5.98 12.52
CA GLY A 98 31.91 7.15 13.41
C GLY A 98 30.54 7.78 13.57
N GLU A 99 30.08 7.93 14.80
CA GLU A 99 28.84 8.63 15.14
C GLU A 99 29.20 10.00 15.72
N PHE A 100 28.58 11.04 15.18
CA PHE A 100 28.79 12.41 15.62
C PHE A 100 27.42 13.04 15.89
N ASP A 101 27.16 13.45 17.14
CA ASP A 101 25.93 14.19 17.46
C ASP A 101 25.86 15.53 16.70
N ASN A 102 27.02 16.18 16.52
CA ASN A 102 27.11 17.42 15.76
C ASN A 102 28.46 17.51 15.03
N LEU A 103 28.44 17.45 13.69
CA LEU A 103 29.61 17.67 12.85
C LEU A 103 29.53 19.08 12.23
N LYS A 104 30.50 19.94 12.54
CA LYS A 104 30.63 21.27 11.92
C LYS A 104 31.93 21.36 11.13
N VAL A 105 31.83 21.36 9.81
CA VAL A 105 32.97 21.51 8.90
C VAL A 105 33.09 22.98 8.50
N LYS A 106 34.28 23.57 8.68
CA LYS A 106 34.59 24.90 8.13
C LYS A 106 35.43 24.70 6.86
N GLY A 107 34.98 25.24 5.73
CA GLY A 107 35.60 25.02 4.43
C GLY A 107 34.80 24.02 3.60
N GLY A 108 35.41 22.89 3.22
CA GLY A 108 34.79 21.85 2.39
C GLY A 108 34.81 20.47 3.04
N LEU A 109 33.77 19.67 2.77
CA LEU A 109 33.68 18.25 3.10
C LEU A 109 33.69 17.47 1.78
N ASP A 110 34.71 16.64 1.56
CA ASP A 110 34.83 15.78 0.38
C ASP A 110 34.44 14.34 0.76
N VAL A 111 33.35 13.84 0.17
CA VAL A 111 32.78 12.53 0.45
C VAL A 111 32.14 11.97 -0.81
N PHE A 112 32.18 10.65 -0.97
CA PHE A 112 31.59 10.00 -2.14
C PHE A 112 30.05 10.00 -2.12
N THR A 113 29.43 9.85 -0.94
CA THR A 113 27.97 9.86 -0.78
C THR A 113 27.57 10.36 0.60
N ILE A 114 26.55 11.21 0.68
CA ILE A 114 25.84 11.59 1.91
C ILE A 114 24.43 11.03 1.82
N THR A 115 23.96 10.34 2.85
CA THR A 115 22.57 9.89 2.97
C THR A 115 21.91 10.64 4.12
N SER A 116 21.00 11.57 3.81
CA SER A 116 20.23 12.33 4.80
C SER A 116 18.79 11.81 4.91
N ASN A 117 18.35 11.46 6.12
CA ASN A 117 16.96 11.09 6.41
C ASN A 117 16.21 12.31 6.96
N GLU A 118 15.57 13.10 6.10
CA GLU A 118 14.80 14.30 6.48
C GLU A 118 13.32 14.13 6.09
N VAL A 119 12.41 14.42 7.03
CA VAL A 119 10.97 14.53 6.72
C VAL A 119 10.72 15.89 6.07
N ARG A 120 10.16 15.89 4.86
CA ARG A 120 9.75 17.11 4.13
C ARG A 120 8.24 17.22 4.12
N GLY A 121 7.72 18.43 4.30
CA GLY A 121 6.29 18.73 4.26
C GLY A 121 5.99 19.88 3.32
N THR A 122 4.81 19.85 2.71
CA THR A 122 4.26 20.95 1.90
C THR A 122 2.94 21.41 2.53
N ASN A 123 2.72 22.72 2.57
CA ASN A 123 1.45 23.27 3.05
C ASN A 123 0.50 23.43 1.86
N GLY A 124 -0.42 22.48 1.69
CA GLY A 124 -1.46 22.51 0.66
C GLY A 124 -1.30 21.47 -0.44
N ILE A 125 -1.90 21.77 -1.60
CA ILE A 125 -1.95 20.87 -2.77
C ILE A 125 -0.57 20.81 -3.43
N LEU A 126 -0.15 19.60 -3.83
CA LEU A 126 1.10 19.38 -4.57
C LEU A 126 0.79 18.90 -6.00
N TYR A 127 1.28 19.65 -6.98
CA TYR A 127 1.34 19.22 -8.38
C TYR A 127 2.71 18.61 -8.66
N VAL A 128 2.74 17.40 -9.21
CA VAL A 128 3.94 16.74 -9.72
C VAL A 128 3.90 16.79 -11.25
N THR A 129 4.67 17.73 -11.80
CA THR A 129 4.72 18.11 -13.21
C THR A 129 5.92 19.06 -13.42
N ASP A 130 6.11 19.57 -14.63
CA ASP A 130 7.11 20.61 -14.90
C ASP A 130 6.74 21.90 -14.12
N SER A 131 7.69 22.42 -13.33
CA SER A 131 7.49 23.61 -12.51
C SER A 131 8.74 24.48 -12.46
N ALA A 132 8.57 25.80 -12.39
CA ALA A 132 9.65 26.76 -12.19
C ALA A 132 9.14 27.99 -11.42
N GLN A 133 10.06 28.77 -10.85
CA GLN A 133 9.75 30.01 -10.15
C GLN A 133 9.92 31.22 -11.07
N VAL A 134 9.06 32.23 -10.97
CA VAL A 134 9.23 33.51 -11.65
C VAL A 134 10.40 34.28 -11.02
N THR A 135 11.41 34.62 -11.82
CA THR A 135 12.61 35.37 -11.40
C THR A 135 12.64 36.79 -11.97
N GLY A 136 11.88 37.06 -13.02
CA GLY A 136 11.78 38.38 -13.64
C GLY A 136 10.49 38.57 -14.42
N ILE A 137 10.05 39.83 -14.55
CA ILE A 137 8.86 40.22 -15.30
C ILE A 137 9.28 41.40 -16.19
N THR A 138 9.19 41.22 -17.51
CA THR A 138 9.63 42.23 -18.48
C THR A 138 8.48 43.10 -18.97
N SER A 139 7.32 42.51 -19.20
CA SER A 139 6.12 43.24 -19.65
C SER A 139 4.84 42.52 -19.26
N ASN A 140 3.78 43.32 -19.09
CA ASN A 140 2.40 42.86 -18.96
C ASN A 140 1.51 43.87 -19.70
N GLU A 141 1.34 43.66 -21.00
CA GLU A 141 0.56 44.53 -21.88
C GLU A 141 -0.36 43.67 -22.75
N ASN A 142 -1.60 44.10 -22.96
CA ASN A 142 -2.55 43.45 -23.89
C ASN A 142 -2.76 41.94 -23.66
N ASN A 143 -2.89 41.47 -22.42
CA ASN A 143 -2.99 40.05 -22.05
C ASN A 143 -1.79 39.18 -22.48
N VAL A 144 -0.63 39.80 -22.72
CA VAL A 144 0.62 39.10 -22.97
C VAL A 144 1.59 39.41 -21.83
N MET A 145 2.18 38.36 -21.27
CA MET A 145 3.18 38.43 -20.22
C MET A 145 4.52 37.88 -20.71
N VAL A 146 5.60 38.61 -20.46
CA VAL A 146 6.96 38.12 -20.68
C VAL A 146 7.63 37.91 -19.33
N LEU A 147 7.94 36.66 -19.03
CA LEU A 147 8.48 36.22 -17.74
C LEU A 147 9.85 35.59 -17.92
N THR A 148 10.73 35.81 -16.95
CA THR A 148 11.94 34.99 -16.77
C THR A 148 11.67 34.00 -15.64
N VAL A 149 12.00 32.72 -15.86
CA VAL A 149 11.80 31.64 -14.88
C VAL A 149 13.13 31.02 -14.43
N SER A 150 13.12 30.36 -13.29
CA SER A 150 14.33 29.73 -12.69
C SER A 150 14.88 28.57 -13.51
N ASP A 151 14.02 27.83 -14.21
CA ASP A 151 14.36 26.57 -14.86
C ASP A 151 13.77 26.47 -16.28
N SER A 152 14.54 25.89 -17.21
CA SER A 152 14.14 25.73 -18.62
C SER A 152 13.24 24.51 -18.87
N VAL A 153 12.10 24.46 -18.19
CA VAL A 153 11.19 23.29 -18.22
C VAL A 153 9.96 23.48 -19.11
N PHE A 154 9.58 24.73 -19.37
CA PHE A 154 8.37 25.03 -20.15
C PHE A 154 8.62 25.00 -21.66
N ARG A 155 7.55 24.72 -22.41
CA ARG A 155 7.51 24.62 -23.87
C ARG A 155 6.31 25.39 -24.40
N VAL A 156 6.35 25.74 -25.68
CA VAL A 156 5.20 26.31 -26.39
C VAL A 156 3.98 25.41 -26.18
N ASP A 157 2.80 26.02 -26.07
CA ASP A 157 1.50 25.38 -25.81
C ASP A 157 1.29 24.80 -24.41
N ASP A 158 2.25 24.92 -23.49
CA ASP A 158 2.01 24.63 -22.09
C ASP A 158 0.98 25.60 -21.49
N ILE A 159 0.08 25.07 -20.68
CA ILE A 159 -0.81 25.84 -19.82
C ILE A 159 -0.28 25.76 -18.40
N LEU A 160 0.01 26.93 -17.83
CA LEU A 160 0.63 27.09 -16.51
C LEU A 160 -0.38 27.64 -15.52
N LEU A 161 -0.29 27.17 -14.28
CA LEU A 161 -1.05 27.68 -13.14
C LEU A 161 -0.08 28.27 -12.13
N SER A 162 -0.39 29.48 -11.66
CA SER A 162 0.12 30.03 -10.39
C SER A 162 -1.07 30.32 -9.50
N GLN A 163 -1.05 29.79 -8.28
CA GLN A 163 -2.16 29.94 -7.35
C GLN A 163 -1.66 30.01 -5.92
N THR A 164 -2.19 30.97 -5.16
CA THR A 164 -2.02 31.04 -3.70
C THR A 164 -3.38 31.22 -3.05
N PHE A 165 -3.67 30.42 -2.02
CA PHE A 165 -4.86 30.58 -1.20
C PHE A 165 -4.47 31.20 0.14
N ASP A 166 -4.07 32.46 0.07
CA ASP A 166 -3.88 33.33 1.24
C ASP A 166 -5.06 34.31 1.39
N SER A 167 -4.93 35.29 2.28
CA SER A 167 -5.92 36.35 2.50
C SER A 167 -6.29 37.17 1.26
N SER A 168 -5.48 37.11 0.21
CA SER A 168 -5.71 37.80 -1.08
C SER A 168 -6.13 36.86 -2.22
N SER A 169 -6.02 35.54 -2.06
CA SER A 169 -6.43 34.49 -3.02
C SER A 169 -6.09 34.81 -4.49
N LYS A 170 -4.92 34.38 -4.95
CA LYS A 170 -4.44 34.56 -6.34
C LYS A 170 -4.71 33.31 -7.16
N LYS A 171 -5.18 33.47 -8.41
CA LYS A 171 -5.22 32.40 -9.43
C LYS A 171 -4.90 32.99 -10.79
N ILE A 172 -3.83 32.54 -11.41
CA ILE A 172 -3.39 33.00 -12.72
C ILE A 172 -3.14 31.79 -13.60
N VAL A 173 -3.73 31.80 -14.80
CA VAL A 173 -3.58 30.78 -15.82
C VAL A 173 -2.98 31.41 -17.06
N LEU A 174 -1.87 30.84 -17.52
CA LEU A 174 -1.07 31.36 -18.64
C LEU A 174 -0.92 30.27 -19.70
N LYS A 175 -0.99 30.64 -20.99
CA LYS A 175 -0.58 29.77 -22.09
C LYS A 175 0.74 30.26 -22.68
N VAL A 176 1.76 29.41 -22.69
CA VAL A 176 3.06 29.71 -23.29
C VAL A 176 2.94 29.77 -24.82
N THR A 177 3.39 30.89 -25.41
CA THR A 177 3.39 31.12 -26.86
C THR A 177 4.80 31.10 -27.44
N THR A 178 5.81 31.58 -26.71
CA THR A 178 7.22 31.50 -27.09
C THR A 178 8.10 31.12 -25.90
N VAL A 179 9.22 30.48 -26.19
CA VAL A 179 10.29 30.20 -25.23
C VAL A 179 11.60 30.68 -25.86
N ASP A 180 12.18 31.73 -25.29
CA ASP A 180 13.39 32.39 -25.74
C ASP A 180 14.52 32.11 -24.74
N ASP A 181 15.71 31.77 -25.25
CA ASP A 181 16.91 31.43 -24.46
C ASP A 181 16.69 30.37 -23.37
N GLY A 182 15.61 29.58 -23.47
CA GLY A 182 15.25 28.52 -22.55
C GLY A 182 14.58 28.97 -21.25
N THR A 183 14.84 30.16 -20.73
CA THR A 183 14.30 30.65 -19.44
C THR A 183 13.40 31.86 -19.56
N THR A 184 13.32 32.50 -20.72
CA THR A 184 12.37 33.59 -20.97
C THR A 184 11.17 33.03 -21.71
N ILE A 185 9.98 33.23 -21.18
CA ILE A 185 8.73 32.74 -21.78
C ILE A 185 7.80 33.92 -22.07
N THR A 186 7.19 33.91 -23.25
CA THR A 186 6.05 34.77 -23.56
C THR A 186 4.78 33.96 -23.40
N CYS A 187 3.80 34.51 -22.69
CA CYS A 187 2.55 33.85 -22.40
C CYS A 187 1.35 34.73 -22.73
N ASN A 188 0.29 34.13 -23.23
CA ASN A 188 -1.03 34.74 -23.23
C ASN A 188 -1.72 34.46 -21.89
N VAL A 189 -2.36 35.47 -21.31
CA VAL A 189 -3.16 35.33 -20.09
C VAL A 189 -4.52 34.73 -20.44
N ILE A 190 -4.85 33.58 -19.85
CA ILE A 190 -6.17 32.92 -19.97
C ILE A 190 -7.10 33.43 -18.86
N GLU A 191 -6.62 33.38 -17.61
CA GLU A 191 -7.36 33.79 -16.42
C GLU A 191 -6.40 34.53 -15.49
N ALA A 192 -6.85 35.63 -14.88
CA ALA A 192 -6.05 36.35 -13.89
C ALA A 192 -6.95 36.93 -12.79
N LEU A 193 -6.83 36.35 -11.59
CA LEU A 193 -7.28 36.91 -10.33
C LEU A 193 -6.03 37.24 -9.51
N GLY A 194 -5.70 38.54 -9.43
CA GLY A 194 -4.44 39.03 -8.85
C GLY A 194 -3.34 39.28 -9.89
N ASN A 195 -2.12 39.55 -9.43
CA ASN A 195 -0.95 39.82 -10.28
C ASN A 195 0.12 38.74 -10.11
N ILE A 196 0.86 38.45 -11.19
CA ILE A 196 2.05 37.61 -11.10
C ILE A 196 3.19 38.43 -10.47
N GLU A 197 3.94 37.80 -9.58
CA GLU A 197 5.04 38.44 -8.86
C GLU A 197 6.30 37.59 -8.93
N THR A 198 7.46 38.23 -8.78
CA THR A 198 8.72 37.49 -8.65
C THR A 198 8.67 36.64 -7.37
N GLY A 199 9.05 35.37 -7.48
CA GLY A 199 8.92 34.38 -6.42
C GLY A 199 7.73 33.42 -6.58
N ASP A 200 6.78 33.72 -7.47
CA ASP A 200 5.65 32.84 -7.73
C ASP A 200 6.06 31.52 -8.36
N ALA A 201 5.44 30.43 -7.90
CA ALA A 201 5.57 29.13 -8.53
C ALA A 201 4.62 29.02 -9.73
N LEU A 202 5.15 28.55 -10.85
CA LEU A 202 4.39 28.14 -12.02
C LEU A 202 4.47 26.63 -12.14
N VAL A 203 3.32 25.97 -12.33
CA VAL A 203 3.22 24.54 -12.59
C VAL A 203 2.47 24.30 -13.89
N ARG A 204 2.93 23.36 -14.72
CA ARG A 204 2.22 22.96 -15.94
C ARG A 204 1.03 22.07 -15.61
N ILE A 205 -0.18 22.51 -15.95
CA ILE A 205 -1.43 21.76 -15.73
C ILE A 205 -1.96 21.08 -16.99
N ALA A 206 -1.61 21.57 -18.17
CA ALA A 206 -2.05 21.04 -19.45
C ALA A 206 -1.08 21.43 -20.58
N ASN A 207 -1.26 20.84 -21.76
CA ASN A 207 -0.62 21.31 -22.99
C ASN A 207 -1.60 21.15 -24.18
N THR A 208 -1.77 22.18 -24.99
CA THR A 208 -2.81 22.16 -26.04
C THR A 208 -2.51 21.26 -27.24
N SER A 209 -1.26 20.79 -27.41
CA SER A 209 -0.82 20.09 -28.63
C SER A 209 0.05 18.84 -28.38
N ASP A 210 0.97 18.89 -27.42
CA ASP A 210 1.92 17.81 -27.12
C ASP A 210 1.37 16.84 -26.07
N ALA A 211 0.94 15.66 -26.52
CA ALA A 211 0.41 14.59 -25.68
C ALA A 211 1.38 14.13 -24.56
N ALA A 212 2.70 14.23 -24.76
CA ALA A 212 3.67 13.88 -23.72
C ALA A 212 3.66 14.88 -22.54
N ARG A 213 3.02 16.03 -22.73
CA ARG A 213 2.93 17.14 -21.76
C ARG A 213 1.53 17.33 -21.16
N GLN A 214 0.62 16.42 -21.45
CA GLN A 214 -0.79 16.48 -21.00
C GLN A 214 -1.05 15.66 -19.72
N SER A 215 0.00 15.34 -18.96
CA SER A 215 -0.11 14.52 -17.76
C SER A 215 0.42 15.24 -16.53
N SER A 216 -0.23 15.01 -15.39
CA SER A 216 0.19 15.48 -14.07
C SER A 216 -0.28 14.54 -12.98
N ILE A 217 0.38 14.58 -11.82
CA ILE A 217 -0.12 13.93 -10.60
C ILE A 217 -0.47 15.03 -9.61
N LEU A 218 -1.67 14.98 -9.06
CA LEU A 218 -2.15 15.89 -8.05
C LEU A 218 -2.27 15.17 -6.71
N LEU A 219 -1.64 15.69 -5.66
CA LEU A 219 -1.88 15.24 -4.30
C LEU A 219 -2.68 16.33 -3.60
N ASN A 220 -3.96 16.06 -3.33
CA ASN A 220 -4.85 17.00 -2.67
C ASN A 220 -5.18 16.51 -1.26
N PRO A 221 -4.56 17.08 -0.21
CA PRO A 221 -4.83 16.68 1.16
C PRO A 221 -6.21 17.13 1.67
N TYR A 222 -6.84 18.11 1.01
CA TYR A 222 -8.15 18.63 1.42
C TYR A 222 -9.28 17.71 0.95
N ASP A 223 -9.17 17.18 -0.26
CA ASP A 223 -10.10 16.18 -0.79
C ASP A 223 -9.69 14.75 -0.37
N GLY A 224 -8.50 14.58 0.21
CA GLY A 224 -7.99 13.28 0.64
C GLY A 224 -7.71 12.34 -0.53
N CYS A 225 -7.26 12.87 -1.66
CA CYS A 225 -7.08 12.09 -2.88
C CYS A 225 -5.74 12.32 -3.59
N ILE A 226 -5.34 11.32 -4.37
CA ILE A 226 -4.26 11.40 -5.35
C ILE A 226 -4.87 11.20 -6.72
N ASP A 227 -4.74 12.19 -7.61
CA ASP A 227 -5.18 12.11 -9.00
C ASP A 227 -4.02 11.86 -9.92
N ILE A 228 -4.20 10.93 -10.85
CA ILE A 228 -3.41 10.83 -12.06
C ILE A 228 -4.28 11.39 -13.18
N ARG A 229 -3.85 12.52 -13.74
CA ARG A 229 -4.55 13.20 -14.83
C ARG A 229 -3.75 13.02 -16.11
N THR A 230 -4.43 12.67 -17.19
CA THR A 230 -3.82 12.52 -18.52
C THR A 230 -4.74 13.09 -19.58
N GLY A 231 -4.17 13.54 -20.69
CA GLY A 231 -4.93 14.13 -21.79
C GLY A 231 -5.49 15.52 -21.47
N CYS A 232 -4.94 16.23 -20.49
CA CYS A 232 -5.33 17.61 -20.17
C CYS A 232 -4.81 18.56 -21.26
N THR A 233 -5.73 19.08 -22.06
CA THR A 233 -5.53 20.02 -23.17
C THR A 233 -5.96 21.45 -22.83
N SER A 234 -6.76 21.63 -21.78
CA SER A 234 -7.26 22.94 -21.33
C SER A 234 -7.11 23.14 -19.82
N GLU A 235 -7.20 24.38 -19.37
CA GLU A 235 -7.24 24.75 -17.95
C GLU A 235 -8.53 24.31 -17.23
N SER A 236 -9.57 24.00 -18.00
CA SER A 236 -10.87 23.56 -17.48
C SER A 236 -11.00 22.04 -17.40
N ASP A 237 -10.00 21.30 -17.89
CA ASP A 237 -10.05 19.85 -17.93
C ASP A 237 -10.02 19.25 -16.52
N SER A 238 -11.06 18.48 -16.22
CA SER A 238 -11.21 17.72 -14.97
C SER A 238 -10.96 16.22 -15.20
N THR A 239 -10.25 15.87 -16.27
CA THR A 239 -10.01 14.47 -16.65
C THR A 239 -9.19 13.75 -15.58
N ILE A 240 -9.75 12.66 -15.06
CA ILE A 240 -9.11 11.80 -14.06
C ILE A 240 -8.97 10.42 -14.70
N SER A 241 -7.73 9.99 -14.91
CA SER A 241 -7.45 8.66 -15.46
C SER A 241 -7.37 7.62 -14.36
N SER A 242 -6.92 8.02 -13.18
CA SER A 242 -6.96 7.19 -11.98
C SER A 242 -7.00 8.07 -10.73
N ARG A 243 -7.68 7.60 -9.69
CA ARG A 243 -7.72 8.23 -8.38
C ARG A 243 -7.62 7.19 -7.27
N ILE A 244 -6.90 7.54 -6.22
CA ILE A 244 -6.90 6.84 -4.93
C ILE A 244 -7.38 7.82 -3.86
N GLY A 245 -8.30 7.39 -2.98
CA GLY A 245 -8.88 8.22 -1.94
C GLY A 245 -10.33 8.56 -2.24
N ASN A 246 -10.78 9.77 -1.89
CA ASN A 246 -12.18 10.17 -2.09
C ASN A 246 -12.56 10.25 -3.58
N LEU A 247 -13.52 9.43 -4.00
CA LEU A 247 -14.01 9.35 -5.39
C LEU A 247 -15.11 10.39 -5.72
N ASP A 248 -15.53 11.21 -4.76
CA ASP A 248 -16.51 12.27 -4.98
C ASP A 248 -16.07 13.18 -6.15
N GLY A 249 -17.03 13.55 -7.00
CA GLY A 249 -16.81 14.38 -8.18
C GLY A 249 -16.35 13.63 -9.44
N ILE A 250 -16.16 12.31 -9.38
CA ILE A 250 -15.97 11.47 -10.57
C ILE A 250 -17.34 10.99 -11.07
N THR A 251 -17.63 11.24 -12.34
CA THR A 251 -18.78 10.68 -13.05
C THR A 251 -18.27 9.72 -14.12
N ASP A 252 -18.64 8.46 -13.99
CA ASP A 252 -18.32 7.40 -14.95
C ASP A 252 -19.58 6.98 -15.73
N THR A 253 -19.43 6.58 -16.98
CA THR A 253 -20.57 6.22 -17.84
C THR A 253 -21.27 4.92 -17.43
N ASP A 254 -20.52 3.98 -16.86
CA ASP A 254 -21.02 2.66 -16.47
C ASP A 254 -21.46 2.65 -15.00
N PHE A 255 -20.79 3.42 -14.15
CA PHE A 255 -21.04 3.45 -12.70
C PHE A 255 -21.83 4.66 -12.21
N GLY A 256 -21.98 5.72 -13.01
CA GLY A 256 -22.62 6.97 -12.61
C GLY A 256 -21.73 7.84 -11.73
N GLU A 257 -22.33 8.62 -10.83
CA GLU A 257 -21.60 9.42 -9.84
C GLU A 257 -20.99 8.50 -8.77
N LEU A 258 -19.67 8.56 -8.63
CA LEU A 258 -18.94 7.83 -7.61
C LEU A 258 -18.93 8.61 -6.29
N SER A 259 -18.80 7.89 -5.18
CA SER A 259 -18.70 8.51 -3.86
C SER A 259 -17.87 7.70 -2.86
N GLY A 260 -17.31 8.39 -1.87
CA GLY A 260 -16.53 7.81 -0.79
C GLY A 260 -15.14 7.32 -1.20
N ASP A 261 -14.40 6.72 -0.26
CA ASP A 261 -13.01 6.30 -0.49
C ASP A 261 -12.91 5.04 -1.34
N GLY A 262 -12.02 5.05 -2.33
CA GLY A 262 -11.74 3.89 -3.17
C GLY A 262 -10.54 4.03 -4.10
N LEU A 263 -10.51 3.13 -5.08
CA LEU A 263 -9.58 3.13 -6.20
C LEU A 263 -10.42 3.18 -7.48
N TYR A 264 -10.25 4.25 -8.26
CA TYR A 264 -10.82 4.40 -9.59
C TYR A 264 -9.69 4.42 -10.62
N SER A 265 -9.88 3.74 -11.75
CA SER A 265 -8.96 3.77 -12.87
C SER A 265 -9.66 3.39 -14.17
N ASN A 266 -9.44 4.15 -15.24
CA ASN A 266 -9.97 3.85 -16.57
C ASN A 266 -9.45 2.50 -17.12
N ASN A 267 -8.26 2.07 -16.69
CA ASN A 267 -7.65 0.83 -17.14
C ASN A 267 -6.67 0.27 -16.09
N ALA A 268 -7.08 -0.81 -15.40
CA ALA A 268 -6.29 -1.44 -14.35
C ALA A 268 -5.87 -2.86 -14.72
N TYR A 269 -4.57 -3.14 -14.62
CA TYR A 269 -4.01 -4.49 -14.72
C TYR A 269 -3.70 -4.98 -13.31
N LEU A 270 -4.53 -5.88 -12.79
CA LEU A 270 -4.43 -6.40 -11.43
C LEU A 270 -3.93 -7.86 -11.46
N SER A 271 -3.08 -8.23 -10.51
CA SER A 271 -2.56 -9.59 -10.34
C SER A 271 -2.71 -10.05 -8.89
N GLY A 272 -2.69 -11.38 -8.69
CA GLY A 272 -2.92 -11.99 -7.38
C GLY A 272 -4.40 -12.11 -7.01
N ALA A 273 -4.67 -12.34 -5.72
CA ALA A 273 -6.02 -12.52 -5.21
C ALA A 273 -6.77 -11.19 -5.06
N ILE A 274 -8.06 -11.18 -5.43
CA ILE A 274 -8.94 -10.02 -5.34
C ILE A 274 -10.24 -10.44 -4.65
N ARG A 275 -10.67 -9.69 -3.64
CA ARG A 275 -11.92 -9.97 -2.93
C ARG A 275 -12.58 -8.68 -2.49
N ASN A 276 -13.90 -8.69 -2.34
CA ASN A 276 -14.53 -7.59 -1.63
C ASN A 276 -14.34 -7.71 -0.11
N LEU A 277 -14.48 -6.57 0.58
CA LEU A 277 -14.35 -6.49 2.04
C LEU A 277 -15.32 -7.44 2.77
N SER A 278 -16.54 -7.58 2.24
CA SER A 278 -17.55 -8.46 2.86
C SER A 278 -17.34 -9.96 2.61
N GLY A 279 -16.36 -10.34 1.79
CA GLY A 279 -16.06 -11.74 1.46
C GLY A 279 -17.18 -12.46 0.70
N LYS A 280 -18.14 -11.72 0.11
CA LYS A 280 -19.24 -12.29 -0.69
C LYS A 280 -18.78 -12.73 -2.07
N TRP A 281 -17.68 -12.16 -2.57
CA TRP A 281 -17.01 -12.62 -3.77
C TRP A 281 -15.49 -12.54 -3.61
N GLU A 282 -14.78 -13.49 -4.19
CA GLU A 282 -13.32 -13.52 -4.24
C GLU A 282 -12.82 -14.34 -5.44
N LEU A 283 -11.69 -13.91 -6.00
CA LEU A 283 -10.85 -14.62 -6.95
C LEU A 283 -9.50 -14.82 -6.27
N LYS A 284 -9.03 -16.06 -6.13
CA LYS A 284 -7.77 -16.36 -5.44
C LYS A 284 -6.65 -16.71 -6.42
N ASP A 285 -5.43 -16.57 -5.96
CA ASP A 285 -4.21 -16.87 -6.72
C ASP A 285 -4.04 -18.37 -7.02
N ASP A 286 -4.64 -19.24 -6.19
CA ASP A 286 -4.65 -20.70 -6.39
C ASP A 286 -5.67 -21.19 -7.43
N GLY A 287 -6.31 -20.26 -8.14
CA GLY A 287 -7.34 -20.54 -9.15
C GLY A 287 -8.74 -20.78 -8.58
N SER A 288 -8.92 -20.87 -7.25
CA SER A 288 -10.24 -21.02 -6.62
C SER A 288 -10.97 -19.68 -6.45
N GLY A 289 -12.28 -19.73 -6.23
CA GLY A 289 -13.05 -18.50 -6.01
C GLY A 289 -14.53 -18.73 -5.77
N LYS A 290 -15.24 -17.63 -5.52
CA LYS A 290 -16.68 -17.64 -5.26
C LYS A 290 -17.33 -16.33 -5.64
N LEU A 291 -18.60 -16.42 -5.99
CA LEU A 291 -19.53 -15.32 -6.20
C LEU A 291 -20.81 -15.57 -5.39
N ALA A 292 -21.64 -14.54 -5.22
CA ALA A 292 -22.95 -14.62 -4.58
C ALA A 292 -22.93 -15.34 -3.22
N ASN A 293 -21.96 -14.98 -2.36
CA ASN A 293 -21.79 -15.55 -1.02
C ASN A 293 -21.55 -17.08 -1.03
N GLY A 294 -20.88 -17.59 -2.06
CA GLY A 294 -20.56 -19.03 -2.20
C GLY A 294 -21.65 -19.87 -2.85
N ASN A 295 -22.74 -19.24 -3.33
CA ASN A 295 -23.73 -19.96 -4.14
C ASN A 295 -23.18 -20.35 -5.52
N ILE A 296 -22.18 -19.62 -6.01
CA ILE A 296 -21.35 -20.01 -7.15
C ILE A 296 -19.92 -20.08 -6.64
N SER A 297 -19.28 -21.24 -6.75
CA SER A 297 -17.91 -21.41 -6.28
C SER A 297 -17.16 -22.44 -7.12
N TRP A 298 -15.84 -22.36 -7.12
CA TRP A 298 -14.99 -23.35 -7.76
C TRP A 298 -13.74 -23.60 -6.93
N ASP A 299 -13.21 -24.82 -7.00
CA ASP A 299 -11.98 -25.20 -6.33
C ASP A 299 -10.74 -24.96 -7.21
N THR A 300 -9.56 -25.27 -6.68
CA THR A 300 -8.26 -25.13 -7.36
C THR A 300 -8.11 -26.01 -8.59
N ASN A 301 -8.92 -27.06 -8.72
CA ASN A 301 -8.95 -27.94 -9.88
C ASN A 301 -9.96 -27.47 -10.95
N GLY A 302 -10.68 -26.37 -10.69
CA GLY A 302 -11.70 -25.83 -11.59
C GLY A 302 -13.06 -26.51 -11.45
N ASN A 303 -13.31 -27.30 -10.40
CA ASN A 303 -14.61 -27.93 -10.20
C ASN A 303 -15.65 -26.88 -9.77
N LEU A 304 -16.63 -26.59 -10.64
CA LEU A 304 -17.71 -25.64 -10.39
C LEU A 304 -18.82 -26.24 -9.50
N ASN A 305 -19.18 -25.52 -8.44
CA ASN A 305 -20.33 -25.75 -7.57
C ASN A 305 -21.34 -24.60 -7.70
N LEU A 306 -22.55 -24.94 -8.14
CA LEU A 306 -23.70 -24.04 -8.20
C LEU A 306 -24.75 -24.53 -7.20
N LYS A 307 -25.07 -23.70 -6.22
CA LYS A 307 -26.27 -23.90 -5.40
C LYS A 307 -27.48 -23.38 -6.17
N PHE A 308 -28.29 -24.34 -6.63
CA PHE A 308 -29.70 -24.31 -7.06
C PHE A 308 -30.01 -24.57 -8.55
N GLY A 309 -30.88 -25.58 -8.79
CA GLY A 309 -31.66 -25.84 -10.00
C GLY A 309 -31.05 -26.70 -11.13
N THR A 310 -30.55 -27.90 -10.83
CA THR A 310 -29.84 -28.86 -11.73
C THR A 310 -28.81 -28.33 -12.74
N LYS A 311 -27.60 -28.89 -12.70
CA LYS A 311 -26.65 -28.86 -13.82
C LYS A 311 -27.36 -29.31 -15.10
N LYS A 312 -27.27 -28.55 -16.20
CA LYS A 312 -27.76 -28.93 -17.56
C LYS A 312 -26.91 -30.04 -18.21
N VAL A 313 -26.60 -31.08 -17.44
CA VAL A 313 -25.86 -32.27 -17.86
C VAL A 313 -26.77 -33.47 -17.62
N PHE A 314 -26.95 -34.29 -18.66
CA PHE A 314 -27.76 -35.50 -18.60
C PHE A 314 -26.90 -36.71 -18.28
N LYS A 315 -27.29 -37.48 -17.26
CA LYS A 315 -26.72 -38.80 -16.99
C LYS A 315 -27.66 -39.87 -17.56
N LYS A 316 -27.08 -40.77 -18.36
CA LYS A 316 -27.82 -41.86 -19.00
C LYS A 316 -28.01 -43.03 -18.03
N PHE A 317 -29.23 -43.55 -17.95
CA PHE A 317 -29.60 -44.71 -17.14
C PHE A 317 -30.44 -45.69 -17.96
N ASP A 318 -30.08 -46.98 -17.89
CA ASP A 318 -30.90 -48.08 -18.39
C ASP A 318 -31.87 -48.52 -17.29
N ILE A 319 -33.15 -48.66 -17.62
CA ILE A 319 -34.20 -49.06 -16.66
C ILE A 319 -34.84 -50.43 -16.98
N ASP A 320 -34.20 -51.27 -17.79
CA ASP A 320 -34.75 -52.53 -18.26
C ASP A 320 -35.03 -53.57 -17.17
N ASP A 321 -34.31 -53.53 -16.05
CA ASP A 321 -34.45 -54.50 -14.94
C ASP A 321 -35.27 -53.98 -13.74
N TYR A 322 -35.90 -52.81 -13.90
CA TYR A 322 -36.77 -52.25 -12.86
C TYR A 322 -38.22 -52.64 -13.10
N ASP A 323 -39.02 -52.64 -12.04
CA ASP A 323 -40.46 -52.91 -12.12
C ASP A 323 -41.21 -52.16 -11.01
N PHE A 324 -42.45 -52.57 -10.73
CA PHE A 324 -43.23 -51.95 -9.64
C PHE A 324 -42.67 -52.28 -8.24
N SER A 325 -42.11 -53.48 -8.04
CA SER A 325 -41.58 -53.97 -6.76
C SER A 325 -40.14 -53.51 -6.52
N ASN A 326 -39.37 -53.34 -7.59
CA ASN A 326 -37.99 -52.87 -7.63
C ASN A 326 -37.90 -51.63 -8.53
N ALA A 327 -38.37 -50.49 -8.03
CA ALA A 327 -38.39 -49.23 -8.79
C ALA A 327 -37.03 -48.51 -8.77
N PHE A 328 -36.71 -47.79 -9.84
CA PHE A 328 -35.52 -46.93 -9.90
C PHE A 328 -35.73 -45.70 -9.02
N LYS A 329 -34.84 -45.45 -8.06
CA LYS A 329 -34.90 -44.27 -7.18
C LYS A 329 -33.94 -43.21 -7.69
N ILE A 330 -34.47 -42.02 -7.95
CA ILE A 330 -33.66 -40.89 -8.41
C ILE A 330 -32.81 -40.35 -7.26
N ASP A 331 -31.51 -40.21 -7.52
CA ASP A 331 -30.55 -39.51 -6.67
C ASP A 331 -30.29 -38.10 -7.23
N LEU A 332 -30.63 -37.08 -6.45
CA LEU A 332 -30.48 -35.67 -6.81
C LEU A 332 -29.24 -35.02 -6.18
N SER A 333 -28.39 -35.77 -5.47
CA SER A 333 -27.23 -35.24 -4.76
C SER A 333 -26.24 -34.52 -5.68
N ASP A 334 -26.04 -35.04 -6.89
CA ASP A 334 -25.15 -34.44 -7.90
C ASP A 334 -25.78 -33.28 -8.70
N GLY A 335 -27.10 -33.08 -8.54
CA GLY A 335 -27.87 -32.08 -9.27
C GLY A 335 -27.88 -32.29 -10.79
N LEU A 336 -27.88 -33.53 -11.28
CA LEU A 336 -27.89 -33.85 -12.72
C LEU A 336 -29.32 -33.97 -13.27
N ASN A 337 -29.45 -33.85 -14.59
CA ASN A 337 -30.65 -34.24 -15.34
C ASN A 337 -30.54 -35.70 -15.81
N PHE A 338 -31.65 -36.30 -16.22
CA PHE A 338 -31.72 -37.75 -16.45
C PHE A 338 -32.13 -38.08 -17.88
N TYR A 339 -31.42 -39.03 -18.49
CA TYR A 339 -31.82 -39.63 -19.76
C TYR A 339 -32.04 -41.12 -19.55
N PHE A 340 -33.29 -41.56 -19.61
CA PHE A 340 -33.70 -42.93 -19.33
C PHE A 340 -33.96 -43.70 -20.63
N THR A 341 -33.41 -44.92 -20.73
CA THR A 341 -33.66 -45.84 -21.85
C THR A 341 -34.33 -47.14 -21.40
N LYS A 342 -35.32 -47.60 -22.17
CA LYS A 342 -36.00 -48.90 -22.00
C LYS A 342 -35.99 -49.68 -23.31
N ASN A 343 -35.31 -50.81 -23.38
CA ASN A 343 -35.08 -51.55 -24.62
C ASN A 343 -35.53 -53.03 -24.59
N LYS A 344 -35.76 -53.61 -23.41
CA LYS A 344 -35.93 -55.05 -23.23
C LYS A 344 -37.28 -55.61 -23.69
N ASP A 345 -38.38 -55.00 -23.26
CA ASP A 345 -39.73 -55.53 -23.44
C ASP A 345 -40.79 -54.41 -23.37
N ASN A 346 -42.08 -54.77 -23.36
CA ASN A 346 -43.19 -53.83 -23.25
C ASN A 346 -43.72 -53.64 -21.83
N ASP A 347 -43.11 -54.29 -20.84
CA ASP A 347 -43.62 -54.28 -19.47
C ASP A 347 -43.45 -52.89 -18.82
N PRO A 348 -44.31 -52.54 -17.85
CA PRO A 348 -44.21 -51.24 -17.19
C PRO A 348 -42.95 -51.09 -16.33
N ARG A 349 -42.35 -49.91 -16.35
CA ARG A 349 -41.19 -49.54 -15.48
C ARG A 349 -41.58 -48.44 -14.51
N THR A 350 -40.98 -48.42 -13.32
CA THR A 350 -41.29 -47.43 -12.29
C THR A 350 -40.06 -46.63 -11.89
N ILE A 351 -40.20 -45.31 -11.86
CA ILE A 351 -39.22 -44.36 -11.34
C ILE A 351 -39.83 -43.65 -10.13
N ILE A 352 -39.04 -43.51 -9.07
CA ILE A 352 -39.40 -42.85 -7.82
C ILE A 352 -38.57 -41.58 -7.65
N LEU A 353 -39.27 -40.46 -7.57
CA LEU A 353 -38.74 -39.15 -7.18
C LEU A 353 -38.76 -38.99 -5.66
N PRO A 354 -37.67 -38.47 -5.06
CA PRO A 354 -37.68 -38.09 -3.65
C PRO A 354 -38.60 -36.88 -3.43
N SER A 355 -39.21 -36.75 -2.25
CA SER A 355 -40.11 -35.63 -1.93
C SER A 355 -39.72 -34.84 -0.69
N GLY A 356 -38.47 -34.89 -0.23
CA GLY A 356 -38.03 -34.15 0.95
C GLY A 356 -38.09 -32.62 0.79
N LYS A 357 -38.29 -31.89 1.88
CA LYS A 357 -38.39 -30.42 1.89
C LYS A 357 -37.11 -29.70 1.42
N GLU A 358 -35.97 -30.36 1.53
CA GLU A 358 -34.66 -29.85 1.11
C GLU A 358 -34.55 -29.64 -0.40
N LEU A 359 -35.50 -30.21 -1.16
CA LEU A 359 -35.57 -30.12 -2.60
C LEU A 359 -36.30 -28.86 -3.08
N GLU A 360 -36.78 -27.97 -2.20
CA GLU A 360 -37.47 -26.74 -2.61
C GLU A 360 -36.60 -25.91 -3.57
N GLY A 361 -37.16 -25.59 -4.75
CA GLY A 361 -36.46 -24.87 -5.81
C GLY A 361 -35.60 -25.75 -6.74
N TYR A 362 -35.57 -27.07 -6.56
CA TYR A 362 -34.93 -27.97 -7.51
C TYR A 362 -35.75 -28.04 -8.80
N GLU A 363 -35.07 -27.97 -9.94
CA GLU A 363 -35.65 -28.25 -11.25
C GLU A 363 -35.06 -29.55 -11.75
N VAL A 364 -35.88 -30.46 -12.29
CA VAL A 364 -35.41 -31.73 -12.84
C VAL A 364 -36.00 -31.92 -14.23
N GLU A 365 -35.12 -32.16 -15.20
CA GLU A 365 -35.45 -32.51 -16.57
C GLU A 365 -35.13 -33.99 -16.80
N MET A 366 -36.12 -34.73 -17.30
CA MET A 366 -36.00 -36.14 -17.63
C MET A 366 -36.39 -36.36 -19.08
N ASP A 367 -35.49 -36.97 -19.84
CA ASP A 367 -35.73 -37.44 -21.19
C ASP A 367 -35.92 -38.96 -21.18
N PHE A 368 -36.95 -39.42 -21.88
CA PHE A 368 -37.34 -40.82 -21.97
C PHE A 368 -37.30 -41.28 -23.42
N ASP A 369 -36.61 -42.39 -23.66
CA ASP A 369 -36.49 -43.04 -24.97
C ASP A 369 -36.63 -44.57 -24.84
N GLY A 370 -37.15 -45.25 -25.87
CA GLY A 370 -37.23 -46.72 -25.85
C GLY A 370 -38.45 -47.41 -26.49
N ASN A 371 -38.48 -48.73 -26.31
CA ASN A 371 -39.49 -49.68 -26.81
C ASN A 371 -40.89 -49.37 -26.23
N PRO A 372 -42.00 -49.52 -27.01
CA PRO A 372 -43.38 -49.34 -26.53
C PRO A 372 -43.64 -49.95 -25.16
N GLY A 373 -44.38 -49.27 -24.30
CA GLY A 373 -44.66 -49.69 -22.91
C GLY A 373 -44.66 -48.51 -21.95
N LEU A 374 -45.20 -48.69 -20.74
CA LEU A 374 -45.45 -47.58 -19.82
C LEU A 374 -44.27 -47.34 -18.86
N ILE A 375 -43.70 -46.13 -18.84
CA ILE A 375 -42.87 -45.66 -17.74
C ILE A 375 -43.76 -44.87 -16.78
N THR A 376 -43.77 -45.29 -15.52
CA THR A 376 -44.50 -44.65 -14.44
C THR A 376 -43.53 -43.85 -13.59
N VAL A 377 -43.70 -42.53 -13.56
CA VAL A 377 -42.98 -41.65 -12.63
C VAL A 377 -43.92 -41.35 -11.46
N LYS A 378 -43.48 -41.71 -10.26
CA LYS A 378 -44.19 -41.41 -9.01
C LYS A 378 -43.21 -40.88 -7.98
N CYS A 379 -43.72 -40.49 -6.82
CA CYS A 379 -42.87 -40.09 -5.70
C CYS A 379 -42.86 -41.15 -4.60
N ASP A 380 -41.91 -41.01 -3.68
CA ASP A 380 -41.82 -41.81 -2.45
C ASP A 380 -43.00 -41.58 -1.47
N SER A 381 -43.80 -40.56 -1.76
CA SER A 381 -44.97 -40.11 -0.99
C SER A 381 -46.17 -39.92 -1.91
N ASN A 382 -47.38 -40.06 -1.37
CA ASN A 382 -48.61 -39.79 -2.10
C ASN A 382 -48.91 -38.27 -2.15
N TYR A 383 -49.65 -37.84 -3.18
CA TYR A 383 -50.13 -36.46 -3.36
C TYR A 383 -49.04 -35.38 -3.40
N VAL A 384 -47.92 -35.67 -4.05
CA VAL A 384 -46.79 -34.72 -4.17
C VAL A 384 -46.46 -34.36 -5.62
N ILE A 385 -47.30 -34.73 -6.59
CA ILE A 385 -47.16 -34.28 -7.99
C ILE A 385 -48.32 -33.32 -8.31
N ARG A 386 -47.99 -32.19 -8.95
CA ARG A 386 -48.91 -31.12 -9.31
C ARG A 386 -48.98 -30.90 -10.82
N TYR A 387 -50.20 -30.90 -11.34
CA TYR A 387 -50.51 -30.55 -12.72
C TYR A 387 -51.61 -29.48 -12.74
N ASN A 388 -51.35 -28.31 -13.30
CA ASN A 388 -52.31 -27.19 -13.37
C ASN A 388 -53.08 -26.96 -12.04
N GLY A 389 -52.37 -27.02 -10.91
CA GLY A 389 -52.92 -26.86 -9.57
C GLY A 389 -53.60 -28.10 -8.97
N SER A 390 -53.87 -29.14 -9.75
CA SER A 390 -54.47 -30.40 -9.28
C SER A 390 -53.41 -31.40 -8.82
N TYR A 391 -53.77 -32.24 -7.84
CA TYR A 391 -52.92 -33.34 -7.40
C TYR A 391 -53.01 -34.52 -8.37
N VAL A 392 -51.85 -35.12 -8.64
CA VAL A 392 -51.72 -36.34 -9.44
C VAL A 392 -50.95 -37.38 -8.63
N ASN A 393 -51.34 -38.65 -8.75
CA ASN A 393 -50.68 -39.73 -8.02
C ASN A 393 -49.42 -40.23 -8.74
N GLU A 394 -49.48 -40.35 -10.07
CA GLU A 394 -48.40 -40.82 -10.92
C GLU A 394 -48.52 -40.24 -12.34
N ILE A 395 -47.38 -40.12 -13.01
CA ILE A 395 -47.27 -39.70 -14.41
C ILE A 395 -46.97 -40.94 -15.24
N ARG A 396 -47.80 -41.22 -16.24
CA ARG A 396 -47.59 -42.35 -17.15
C ARG A 396 -47.14 -41.87 -18.53
N ILE A 397 -46.00 -42.36 -18.96
CA ILE A 397 -45.36 -42.04 -20.24
C ILE A 397 -45.42 -43.31 -21.09
N GLY A 398 -46.08 -43.27 -22.25
CA GLY A 398 -46.31 -44.46 -23.08
C GLY A 398 -45.93 -44.31 -24.56
N HIS A 399 -45.59 -43.11 -25.00
CA HIS A 399 -45.11 -42.82 -26.35
C HIS A 399 -43.75 -42.16 -26.20
N TYR A 400 -42.77 -42.54 -27.01
CA TYR A 400 -41.39 -42.05 -26.93
C TYR A 400 -40.95 -41.46 -28.27
N PRO A 401 -40.03 -40.49 -28.29
CA PRO A 401 -39.37 -39.87 -27.13
C PRO A 401 -40.28 -38.87 -26.40
N ARG A 402 -40.08 -38.70 -25.10
CA ARG A 402 -40.79 -37.70 -24.27
C ARG A 402 -39.87 -37.02 -23.28
N ARG A 403 -40.21 -35.78 -22.98
CA ARG A 403 -39.55 -34.95 -21.99
C ARG A 403 -40.50 -34.63 -20.86
N LEU A 404 -40.01 -34.73 -19.64
CA LEU A 404 -40.72 -34.31 -18.43
C LEU A 404 -39.87 -33.26 -17.71
N LYS A 405 -40.44 -32.07 -17.49
CA LYS A 405 -39.83 -31.01 -16.71
C LYS A 405 -40.61 -30.83 -15.42
N LEU A 406 -39.89 -30.88 -14.30
CA LEU A 406 -40.46 -30.78 -12.97
C LEU A 406 -39.76 -29.69 -12.16
N VAL A 407 -40.52 -28.99 -11.34
CA VAL A 407 -40.00 -28.01 -10.39
C VAL A 407 -40.52 -28.34 -8.99
N ALA A 408 -39.62 -28.59 -8.04
CA ALA A 408 -39.97 -28.81 -6.66
C ALA A 408 -40.33 -27.49 -5.98
N ARG A 409 -41.51 -27.45 -5.36
CA ARG A 409 -42.04 -26.29 -4.64
C ARG A 409 -42.47 -26.71 -3.24
N LYS A 410 -42.48 -25.76 -2.31
CA LYS A 410 -43.04 -25.98 -0.98
C LYS A 410 -44.51 -26.37 -1.07
N THR A 411 -44.90 -27.40 -0.31
CA THR A 411 -46.31 -27.75 -0.15
C THR A 411 -47.07 -26.70 0.67
N TYR A 412 -48.34 -26.50 0.35
CA TYR A 412 -49.24 -25.62 1.11
C TYR A 412 -49.75 -26.25 2.41
N GLN A 413 -49.48 -27.54 2.64
CA GLN A 413 -49.86 -28.22 3.87
C GLN A 413 -48.95 -27.76 5.01
N LEU A 414 -49.52 -27.05 5.97
CA LEU A 414 -48.83 -26.61 7.18
C LEU A 414 -48.16 -27.81 7.87
N LEU A 415 -46.90 -27.62 8.28
CA LEU A 415 -46.04 -28.61 8.95
C LEU A 415 -45.49 -29.77 8.09
N SER A 416 -45.90 -29.89 6.82
CA SER A 416 -45.38 -30.94 5.95
C SER A 416 -43.88 -30.75 5.69
N GLN A 417 -43.11 -31.82 5.87
CA GLN A 417 -41.65 -31.85 5.63
C GLN A 417 -41.33 -32.28 4.19
N ARG A 418 -42.22 -31.94 3.24
CA ARG A 418 -42.16 -32.42 1.86
C ARG A 418 -42.29 -31.30 0.84
N CYS A 419 -41.75 -31.53 -0.35
CA CYS A 419 -41.99 -30.71 -1.54
C CYS A 419 -43.01 -31.37 -2.48
N GLU A 420 -43.69 -30.53 -3.26
CA GLU A 420 -44.53 -30.92 -4.38
C GLU A 420 -43.76 -30.71 -5.69
N TRP A 421 -43.75 -31.69 -6.58
CA TRP A 421 -43.21 -31.60 -7.93
C TRP A 421 -44.25 -31.06 -8.89
N TRP A 422 -44.02 -29.85 -9.41
CA TRP A 422 -44.87 -29.19 -10.38
C TRP A 422 -44.41 -29.49 -11.79
N ILE A 423 -45.32 -29.98 -12.62
CA ILE A 423 -45.04 -30.23 -14.04
C ILE A 423 -44.99 -28.88 -14.77
N ASP A 424 -43.82 -28.55 -15.29
CA ASP A 424 -43.56 -27.27 -15.93
C ASP A 424 -44.01 -27.29 -17.40
N ASN A 425 -43.77 -28.39 -18.12
CA ASN A 425 -44.25 -28.59 -19.49
C ASN A 425 -45.65 -29.23 -19.53
N ALA A 426 -46.57 -28.76 -18.67
CA ALA A 426 -47.91 -29.32 -18.51
C ALA A 426 -48.71 -29.41 -19.83
N ALA A 427 -48.52 -28.48 -20.77
CA ALA A 427 -49.22 -28.50 -22.06
C ALA A 427 -48.95 -29.76 -22.91
N GLU A 428 -47.86 -30.49 -22.64
CA GLU A 428 -47.51 -31.73 -23.33
C GLU A 428 -48.22 -32.98 -22.76
N PHE A 429 -48.97 -32.82 -21.66
CA PHE A 429 -49.63 -33.91 -20.93
C PHE A 429 -51.14 -33.66 -20.76
N LYS A 430 -51.91 -34.72 -20.52
CA LYS A 430 -53.38 -34.64 -20.32
C LYS A 430 -53.81 -35.50 -19.13
N ILE A 431 -54.87 -35.12 -18.42
CA ILE A 431 -55.50 -36.00 -17.40
C ILE A 431 -56.45 -36.96 -18.12
N SER A 432 -56.43 -38.27 -17.81
CA SER A 432 -57.48 -39.20 -18.23
C SER A 432 -57.88 -40.16 -17.11
N SER A 433 -59.17 -40.47 -17.03
CA SER A 433 -59.73 -41.42 -16.05
C SER A 433 -59.70 -42.87 -16.55
N ASP A 434 -59.52 -43.09 -17.85
CA ASP A 434 -59.58 -44.39 -18.53
C ASP A 434 -58.18 -44.98 -18.86
N GLY A 435 -57.10 -44.21 -18.70
CA GLY A 435 -55.73 -44.66 -18.88
C GLY A 435 -55.33 -45.07 -20.30
N THR A 436 -56.11 -44.70 -21.32
CA THR A 436 -55.98 -45.22 -22.71
C THR A 436 -55.25 -44.27 -23.68
N PHE A 437 -54.70 -43.14 -23.23
CA PHE A 437 -53.97 -42.21 -24.11
C PHE A 437 -52.52 -41.90 -23.71
N ALA A 438 -51.75 -41.53 -24.72
CA ALA A 438 -50.37 -41.07 -24.70
C ALA A 438 -50.15 -39.86 -23.77
N GLY A 439 -49.43 -40.05 -22.66
CA GLY A 439 -49.11 -38.96 -21.72
C GLY A 439 -50.25 -38.61 -20.77
N THR A 440 -50.82 -39.63 -20.13
CA THR A 440 -52.00 -39.49 -19.26
C THR A 440 -51.66 -39.53 -17.77
N PHE A 441 -52.34 -38.70 -16.99
CA PHE A 441 -52.32 -38.73 -15.52
C PHE A 441 -53.45 -39.59 -14.97
N ARG A 442 -53.17 -40.35 -13.92
CA ARG A 442 -54.23 -41.01 -13.13
C ARG A 442 -54.59 -40.13 -11.93
N SER A 443 -55.78 -39.52 -11.94
CA SER A 443 -56.38 -38.96 -10.73
C SER A 443 -57.03 -40.07 -9.91
N ILE A 444 -57.06 -39.93 -8.59
CA ILE A 444 -57.87 -40.78 -7.71
C ILE A 444 -59.27 -40.22 -7.67
#